data_AF-V4AS38-F1
#
_entry.id   AF-V4AS38-F1
#
_cell.length_a   1.000
_cell.length_b   1.000
_cell.length_c   1.000
_cell.angle_alpha   90.00
_cell.angle_beta   90.00
_cell.angle_gamma   90.00
#
_symmetry.space_group_name_H-M   'P 1'
#
loop_
_entity.id
_entity.type
_entity.pdbx_description
1 polymer ?
#
loop_
_entity_poly.entity_id
_entity_poly.type
_entity_poly.pdbx_seq_one_letter_code
_entity_poly.pdbx_strand_id
1 'polypeptide(L)'
;MSTNQPGQAQQKFTNLRRRLDQLGYRQPLGIESLPLVEKLFADLIHTTESLKNSKLENNKKHVQTQEVDSAVEPYKSDNAKLVKENNEVHLQLVKQKEDADSAIREFKALLRKYEHENADLKFLNNQYVHKVKTLEKESKEKSDRIVQLQEKNFHAVVQTPGGRKKTIPFRRQRMEIDTQLPESDISNLSSIPPPDDPYVADLLQVADTRIANLETDLKKIKDENVVLDRKIQNFRQQVRF
;
A
#
# COMPACT_ATOMS: atom_id res chain seq x y z
N MET A 1 49.82 -49.07 -76.22
CA MET A 1 49.45 -50.45 -76.61
C MET A 1 49.42 -51.29 -75.34
N SER A 2 48.25 -51.41 -74.73
CA SER A 2 48.06 -52.31 -73.57
C SER A 2 47.38 -53.57 -74.08
N THR A 3 48.11 -54.67 -74.02
CA THR A 3 47.64 -56.02 -74.31
C THR A 3 46.54 -56.39 -73.32
N ASN A 4 45.28 -56.17 -73.70
CA ASN A 4 44.14 -56.72 -73.00
C ASN A 4 44.20 -58.24 -73.13
N GLN A 5 44.54 -58.94 -72.04
CA GLN A 5 44.37 -60.38 -71.97
C GLN A 5 42.87 -60.69 -72.12
N PRO A 6 42.43 -61.40 -73.18
CA PRO A 6 41.01 -61.68 -73.41
C PRO A 6 40.38 -62.47 -72.26
N GLY A 7 41.15 -63.29 -71.55
CA GLY A 7 40.70 -64.02 -70.36
C GLY A 7 40.29 -63.12 -69.18
N GLN A 8 40.95 -61.96 -68.99
CA GLN A 8 40.61 -61.05 -67.89
C GLN A 8 39.36 -60.23 -68.19
N ALA A 9 39.18 -59.80 -69.44
CA ALA A 9 37.97 -59.09 -69.86
C ALA A 9 36.73 -59.99 -69.79
N GLN A 10 36.86 -61.27 -70.19
CA GLN A 10 35.78 -62.26 -70.10
C GLN A 10 35.36 -62.54 -68.64
N GLN A 11 36.33 -62.63 -67.72
CA GLN A 11 36.07 -62.80 -66.29
C GLN A 11 35.40 -61.58 -65.66
N LYS A 12 35.85 -60.36 -65.99
CA LYS A 12 35.19 -59.12 -65.53
C LYS A 12 33.77 -59.00 -66.09
N PHE A 13 33.57 -59.36 -67.35
CA PHE A 13 32.25 -59.38 -68.00
C PHE A 13 31.29 -60.36 -67.30
N THR A 14 31.72 -61.59 -67.04
CA THR A 14 30.88 -62.59 -66.35
C THR A 14 30.55 -62.18 -64.91
N ASN A 15 31.51 -61.58 -64.19
CA ASN A 15 31.29 -61.09 -62.83
C ASN A 15 30.33 -59.89 -62.77
N LEU A 16 30.50 -58.90 -63.64
CA LEU A 16 29.60 -57.75 -63.71
C LEU A 16 28.20 -58.17 -64.18
N ARG A 17 28.12 -59.08 -65.17
CA ARG A 17 26.86 -59.63 -65.66
C ARG A 17 26.09 -60.34 -64.55
N ARG A 18 26.76 -61.19 -63.77
CA ARG A 18 26.14 -61.88 -62.62
C ARG A 18 25.60 -60.90 -61.57
N ARG A 19 26.33 -59.83 -61.27
CA ARG A 19 25.90 -58.76 -60.35
C ARG A 19 24.69 -57.98 -60.88
N LEU A 20 24.69 -57.63 -62.16
CA LEU A 20 23.56 -56.95 -62.82
C LEU A 20 22.32 -57.85 -62.87
N ASP A 21 22.49 -59.15 -63.16
CA ASP A 21 21.40 -60.12 -63.18
C ASP A 21 20.78 -60.34 -61.80
N GLN A 22 21.59 -60.31 -60.73
CA GLN A 22 21.11 -60.35 -59.34
C GLN A 22 20.26 -59.13 -58.98
N LEU A 23 20.54 -57.98 -59.59
CA LEU A 23 19.77 -56.74 -59.44
C LEU A 23 18.59 -56.63 -60.44
N GLY A 24 18.40 -57.65 -61.28
CA GLY A 24 17.29 -57.73 -62.24
C GLY A 24 17.57 -57.08 -63.61
N TYR A 25 18.77 -56.56 -63.85
CA TYR A 25 19.16 -55.95 -65.13
C TYR A 25 19.56 -57.01 -66.15
N ARG A 26 18.57 -57.57 -66.87
CA ARG A 26 18.75 -58.68 -67.82
C ARG A 26 18.98 -58.27 -69.28
N GLN A 27 19.19 -56.99 -69.55
CA GLN A 27 19.43 -56.49 -70.90
C GLN A 27 20.77 -56.99 -71.47
N PRO A 28 20.85 -57.30 -72.78
CA PRO A 28 22.09 -57.76 -73.41
C PRO A 28 23.15 -56.65 -73.35
N LEU A 29 24.39 -57.02 -72.97
CA LEU A 29 25.51 -56.10 -72.79
C LEU A 29 26.65 -56.45 -73.76
N GLY A 30 27.15 -55.46 -74.49
CA GLY A 30 28.33 -55.60 -75.35
C GLY A 30 29.64 -55.50 -74.57
N ILE A 31 30.71 -56.10 -75.10
CA ILE A 31 32.04 -56.07 -74.47
C ILE A 31 32.64 -54.66 -74.46
N GLU A 32 32.33 -53.84 -75.47
CA GLU A 32 32.84 -52.47 -75.62
C GLU A 32 32.33 -51.50 -74.54
N SER A 33 31.14 -51.75 -73.98
CA SER A 33 30.54 -50.89 -72.94
C SER A 33 30.93 -51.31 -71.52
N LEU A 34 31.65 -52.42 -71.37
CA LEU A 34 32.03 -52.99 -70.07
C LEU A 34 32.73 -51.99 -69.12
N PRO A 35 33.76 -51.23 -69.54
CA PRO A 35 34.50 -50.36 -68.62
C PRO A 35 33.67 -49.19 -68.08
N LEU A 36 32.72 -48.70 -68.89
CA LEU A 36 31.83 -47.60 -68.49
C LEU A 36 30.78 -48.10 -67.50
N VAL A 37 30.15 -49.25 -67.79
CA VAL A 37 29.13 -49.83 -66.91
C VAL A 37 29.75 -50.25 -65.58
N GLU A 38 30.98 -50.77 -65.57
CA GLU A 38 31.69 -51.10 -64.32
C GLU A 38 31.91 -49.87 -63.43
N LYS A 39 32.31 -48.72 -64.01
CA LYS A 39 32.48 -47.46 -63.26
C LYS A 39 31.16 -46.92 -62.75
N LEU A 40 30.14 -46.83 -63.61
CA LEU A 40 28.81 -46.35 -63.21
C LEU A 40 28.20 -47.24 -62.13
N PHE A 41 28.41 -48.55 -62.21
CA PHE A 41 27.95 -49.50 -61.21
C PHE A 41 28.67 -49.34 -59.88
N ALA A 42 30.00 -49.14 -59.91
CA ALA A 42 30.77 -48.83 -58.70
C ALA A 42 30.32 -47.51 -58.06
N ASP A 43 30.12 -46.46 -58.86
CA ASP A 43 29.63 -45.16 -58.38
C ASP A 43 28.22 -45.27 -57.79
N LEU A 44 27.33 -46.07 -58.40
CA LEU A 44 25.99 -46.30 -57.88
C LEU A 44 26.03 -47.05 -56.53
N ILE A 45 26.90 -48.05 -56.39
CA ILE A 45 27.09 -48.75 -55.11
C ILE A 45 27.64 -47.78 -54.06
N HIS A 46 28.69 -47.01 -54.40
CA HIS A 46 29.29 -46.06 -53.47
C HIS A 46 28.34 -44.96 -53.03
N THR A 47 27.54 -44.41 -53.95
CA THR A 47 26.54 -43.37 -53.65
C THR A 47 25.39 -43.93 -52.81
N THR A 48 24.90 -45.14 -53.10
CA THR A 48 23.84 -45.77 -52.29
C THR A 48 24.32 -46.16 -50.90
N GLU A 49 25.56 -46.66 -50.77
CA GLU A 49 26.17 -46.96 -49.47
C GLU A 49 26.44 -45.68 -48.67
N SER A 50 26.97 -44.63 -49.30
CA SER A 50 27.20 -43.32 -48.67
C SER A 50 25.89 -42.67 -48.25
N LEU A 51 24.83 -42.77 -49.07
CA LEU A 51 23.50 -42.29 -48.70
C LEU A 51 22.93 -43.07 -47.50
N LYS A 52 23.09 -44.41 -47.49
CA LYS A 52 22.67 -45.25 -46.37
C LYS A 52 23.40 -44.87 -45.08
N ASN A 53 24.71 -44.69 -45.14
CA ASN A 53 25.54 -44.28 -44.01
C ASN A 53 25.17 -42.88 -43.52
N SER A 54 24.97 -41.93 -44.44
CA SER A 54 24.53 -40.58 -44.09
C SER A 54 23.15 -40.58 -43.43
N LYS A 55 22.20 -41.41 -43.89
CA LYS A 55 20.88 -41.54 -43.24
C LYS A 55 20.98 -42.10 -41.83
N LEU A 56 21.81 -43.12 -41.62
CA LEU A 56 22.08 -43.70 -40.31
C LEU A 56 22.66 -42.68 -39.34
N GLU A 57 23.68 -41.94 -39.77
CA GLU A 57 24.30 -40.87 -38.96
C GLU A 57 23.31 -39.75 -38.65
N ASN A 58 22.47 -39.37 -39.62
CA ASN A 58 21.47 -38.32 -39.39
C ASN A 58 20.40 -38.78 -38.37
N ASN A 59 19.97 -40.03 -38.43
CA ASN A 59 19.06 -40.60 -37.43
C ASN A 59 19.71 -40.65 -36.04
N LYS A 60 20.97 -41.06 -35.93
CA LYS A 60 21.69 -41.04 -34.63
C LYS A 60 21.75 -39.63 -34.04
N LYS A 61 22.11 -38.64 -34.87
CA LYS A 61 22.12 -37.22 -34.46
C LYS A 61 20.74 -36.74 -34.05
N HIS A 62 19.69 -37.14 -34.77
CA HIS A 62 18.33 -36.78 -34.44
C HIS A 62 17.90 -37.34 -33.08
N VAL A 63 18.15 -38.63 -32.82
CA VAL A 63 17.87 -39.26 -31.53
C VAL A 63 18.66 -38.58 -30.41
N GLN A 64 19.95 -38.31 -30.62
CA GLN A 64 20.78 -37.65 -29.62
C GLN A 64 20.32 -36.21 -29.35
N THR A 65 19.88 -35.48 -30.37
CA THR A 65 19.32 -34.13 -30.19
C THR A 65 18.02 -34.19 -29.39
N GLN A 66 17.14 -35.14 -29.71
CA GLN A 66 15.88 -35.32 -28.99
C GLN A 66 16.10 -35.72 -27.53
N GLU A 67 17.09 -36.56 -27.24
CA GLU A 67 17.47 -36.94 -25.89
C GLU A 67 18.01 -35.75 -25.09
N VAL A 68 18.87 -34.93 -25.71
CA VAL A 68 19.37 -33.68 -25.11
C VAL A 68 18.22 -32.70 -24.85
N ASP A 69 17.32 -32.51 -25.81
CA ASP A 69 16.17 -31.62 -25.65
C ASP A 69 15.26 -32.11 -24.50
N SER A 70 15.00 -33.42 -24.41
CA SER A 70 14.23 -34.01 -23.32
C SER A 70 14.92 -33.83 -21.95
N ALA A 71 16.25 -33.93 -21.90
CA ALA A 71 17.01 -33.69 -20.67
C ALA A 71 17.02 -32.21 -20.25
N VAL A 72 16.95 -31.28 -21.20
CA VAL A 72 17.02 -29.83 -20.94
C VAL A 72 15.63 -29.22 -20.68
N GLU A 73 14.57 -29.81 -21.21
CA GLU A 73 13.18 -29.32 -21.06
C GLU A 73 12.77 -29.06 -19.59
N PRO A 74 13.04 -29.97 -18.61
CA PRO A 74 12.70 -29.74 -17.22
C PRO A 74 13.39 -28.49 -16.65
N TYR A 75 14.67 -28.29 -16.95
CA TYR A 75 15.43 -27.13 -16.50
C TYR A 75 14.93 -25.82 -17.13
N LYS A 76 14.54 -25.85 -18.41
CA LYS A 76 13.93 -24.68 -19.06
C LYS A 76 12.60 -24.31 -18.40
N SER A 77 11.76 -25.31 -18.12
CA SER A 77 10.48 -25.13 -17.44
C SER A 77 10.66 -24.58 -16.02
N ASP A 78 11.59 -25.14 -15.27
CA ASP A 78 11.86 -24.72 -13.89
C ASP A 78 12.48 -23.33 -13.82
N ASN A 79 13.47 -23.02 -14.68
CA ASN A 79 14.01 -21.66 -14.79
C ASN A 79 12.93 -20.64 -15.15
N ALA A 80 12.00 -20.98 -16.04
CA ALA A 80 10.90 -20.08 -16.39
C ALA A 80 9.97 -19.82 -15.19
N LYS A 81 9.75 -20.81 -14.31
CA LYS A 81 8.99 -20.63 -13.07
C LYS A 81 9.76 -19.79 -12.06
N LEU A 82 11.03 -20.12 -11.81
CA LEU A 82 11.89 -19.38 -10.89
C LEU A 82 12.03 -17.91 -11.27
N VAL A 83 12.17 -17.60 -12.56
CA VAL A 83 12.23 -16.21 -13.04
C VAL A 83 10.92 -15.48 -12.77
N LYS A 84 9.77 -16.13 -12.95
CA LYS A 84 8.46 -15.53 -12.63
C LYS A 84 8.32 -15.26 -11.14
N GLU A 85 8.64 -16.25 -10.30
CA GLU A 85 8.58 -16.11 -8.84
C GLU A 85 9.56 -15.04 -8.34
N ASN A 86 10.78 -14.99 -8.88
CA ASN A 86 11.78 -13.99 -8.51
C ASN A 86 11.29 -12.57 -8.83
N ASN A 87 10.72 -12.38 -10.03
CA ASN A 87 10.14 -11.09 -10.43
C ASN A 87 8.94 -10.71 -9.56
N GLU A 88 8.07 -11.66 -9.22
CA GLU A 88 6.92 -11.43 -8.36
C GLU A 88 7.34 -11.04 -6.94
N VAL A 89 8.27 -11.80 -6.35
CA VAL A 89 8.83 -11.51 -5.02
C VAL A 89 9.53 -10.15 -5.02
N HIS A 90 10.30 -9.83 -6.05
CA HIS A 90 10.93 -8.53 -6.19
C HIS A 90 9.90 -7.39 -6.20
N LEU A 91 8.81 -7.54 -6.96
CA LEU A 91 7.74 -6.54 -7.01
C LEU A 91 7.03 -6.39 -5.66
N GLN A 92 6.74 -7.51 -4.98
CA GLN A 92 6.15 -7.50 -3.64
C GLN A 92 7.06 -6.80 -2.63
N LEU A 93 8.37 -7.06 -2.69
CA LEU A 93 9.36 -6.45 -1.80
C LEU A 93 9.46 -4.93 -2.02
N VAL A 94 9.47 -4.49 -3.28
CA VAL A 94 9.44 -3.05 -3.61
C VAL A 94 8.19 -2.40 -3.03
N LYS A 95 7.01 -2.99 -3.26
CA LYS A 95 5.75 -2.46 -2.76
C LYS A 95 5.72 -2.40 -1.23
N GLN A 96 6.11 -3.47 -0.55
CA GLN A 96 6.15 -3.50 0.91
C GLN A 96 7.09 -2.43 1.48
N LYS A 97 8.22 -2.19 0.82
CA LYS A 97 9.15 -1.13 1.21
C LYS A 97 8.53 0.26 1.05
N GLU A 98 7.86 0.52 -0.08
CA GLU A 98 7.17 1.79 -0.32
C GLU A 98 6.05 2.05 0.71
N ASP A 99 5.24 1.02 0.99
CA ASP A 99 4.16 1.08 1.99
C ASP A 99 4.74 1.36 3.40
N ALA A 100 5.82 0.67 3.78
CA ALA A 100 6.50 0.89 5.05
C ALA A 100 7.10 2.30 5.14
N ASP A 101 7.77 2.77 4.08
CA ASP A 101 8.34 4.11 4.01
C ASP A 101 7.26 5.20 4.05
N SER A 102 6.06 4.95 3.51
CA SER A 102 4.90 5.83 3.65
C SER A 102 4.40 5.87 5.10
N ALA A 103 4.16 4.71 5.70
CA ALA A 103 3.71 4.61 7.09
C ALA A 103 4.69 5.27 8.07
N ILE A 104 6.00 5.07 7.88
CA ILE A 104 7.04 5.73 8.68
C ILE A 104 6.96 7.26 8.56
N ARG A 105 6.72 7.79 7.35
CA ARG A 105 6.57 9.23 7.13
C ARG A 105 5.33 9.77 7.83
N GLU A 106 4.20 9.07 7.73
CA GLU A 106 2.95 9.44 8.40
C GLU A 106 3.11 9.42 9.93
N PHE A 107 3.67 8.36 10.51
CA PHE A 107 3.89 8.28 11.95
C PHE A 107 4.86 9.33 12.45
N LYS A 108 5.92 9.66 11.69
CA LYS A 108 6.81 10.78 12.04
C LYS A 108 6.08 12.13 12.03
N ALA A 109 5.17 12.34 11.09
CA ALA A 109 4.37 13.56 11.06
C ALA A 109 3.41 13.64 12.25
N LEU A 110 2.72 12.55 12.58
CA LEU A 110 1.84 12.45 13.74
C LEU A 110 2.60 12.64 15.05
N LEU A 111 3.78 12.01 15.18
CA LEU A 111 4.65 12.18 16.36
C LEU A 111 5.00 13.64 16.56
N ARG A 112 5.47 14.34 15.52
CA ARG A 112 5.77 15.77 15.62
C ARG A 112 4.52 16.55 16.01
N LYS A 113 3.37 16.29 15.40
CA LYS A 113 2.11 16.98 15.77
C LYS A 113 1.82 16.85 17.27
N TYR A 114 1.89 15.62 17.81
CA TYR A 114 1.65 15.39 19.23
C TYR A 114 2.75 15.94 20.14
N GLU A 115 4.00 16.00 19.69
CA GLU A 115 5.09 16.67 20.43
C GLU A 115 4.83 18.16 20.59
N HIS A 116 4.34 18.84 19.53
CA HIS A 116 3.98 20.26 19.59
C HIS A 116 2.77 20.47 20.50
N GLU A 117 1.69 19.70 20.32
CA GLU A 117 0.49 19.79 21.16
C GLU A 117 0.82 19.55 22.64
N ASN A 118 1.68 18.57 22.95
CA ASN A 118 2.12 18.30 24.31
C ASN A 118 2.99 19.45 24.87
N ALA A 119 3.84 20.08 24.05
CA ALA A 119 4.61 21.25 24.47
C ALA A 119 3.68 22.44 24.80
N ASP A 120 2.68 22.69 23.96
CA ASP A 120 1.69 23.76 24.16
C ASP A 120 0.84 23.50 25.42
N LEU A 121 0.38 22.27 25.62
CA LEU A 121 -0.36 21.88 26.82
C LEU A 121 0.49 22.03 28.09
N LYS A 122 1.77 21.66 28.05
CA LYS A 122 2.69 21.88 29.18
C LYS A 122 2.88 23.37 29.47
N PHE A 123 3.04 24.19 28.43
CA PHE A 123 3.15 25.63 28.59
C PHE A 123 1.89 26.23 29.23
N LEU A 124 0.72 25.86 28.72
CA LEU A 124 -0.58 26.31 29.22
C LEU A 124 -0.80 25.87 30.68
N ASN A 125 -0.49 24.61 30.99
CA ASN A 125 -0.58 24.10 32.36
C ASN A 125 0.29 24.91 33.32
N ASN A 126 1.54 25.20 32.91
CA ASN A 126 2.43 26.03 33.72
C ASN A 126 1.87 27.45 33.92
N GLN A 127 1.26 28.06 32.89
CA GLN A 127 0.60 29.35 33.00
C GLN A 127 -0.56 29.32 34.02
N TYR A 128 -1.41 28.29 33.96
CA TYR A 128 -2.50 28.12 34.92
C TYR A 128 -1.98 27.92 36.35
N VAL A 129 -0.90 27.16 36.54
CA VAL A 129 -0.24 27.01 37.85
C VAL A 129 0.21 28.38 38.39
N HIS A 130 0.82 29.23 37.56
CA HIS A 130 1.19 30.59 37.97
C HIS A 130 -0.02 31.47 38.30
N LYS A 131 -1.09 31.37 37.51
CA LYS A 131 -2.32 32.13 37.74
C LYS A 131 -2.99 31.73 39.05
N VAL A 132 -3.10 30.43 39.35
CA VAL A 132 -3.64 29.91 40.61
C VAL A 132 -2.83 30.44 41.79
N LYS A 133 -1.49 30.33 41.76
CA LYS A 133 -0.63 30.87 42.84
C LYS A 133 -0.85 32.36 43.09
N THR A 134 -1.06 33.14 42.03
CA THR A 134 -1.33 34.58 42.14
C THR A 134 -2.67 34.83 42.81
N LEU A 135 -3.72 34.13 42.38
CA LEU A 135 -5.06 34.24 42.97
C LEU A 135 -5.11 33.76 44.42
N GLU A 136 -4.38 32.69 44.76
CA GLU A 136 -4.22 32.22 46.15
C GLU A 136 -3.57 33.28 47.03
N LYS A 137 -2.52 33.94 46.53
CA LYS A 137 -1.87 35.05 47.24
C LYS A 137 -2.83 36.23 47.44
N GLU A 138 -3.52 36.68 46.40
CA GLU A 138 -4.50 37.77 46.49
C GLU A 138 -5.67 37.42 47.44
N SER A 139 -6.14 36.17 47.40
CA SER A 139 -7.20 35.68 48.28
C SER A 139 -6.77 35.72 49.75
N LYS A 140 -5.52 35.31 50.03
CA LYS A 140 -4.92 35.41 51.36
C LYS A 140 -4.80 36.86 51.82
N GLU A 141 -4.29 37.75 50.98
CA GLU A 141 -4.16 39.19 51.30
C GLU A 141 -5.53 39.84 51.57
N LYS A 142 -6.55 39.53 50.78
CA LYS A 142 -7.93 40.00 51.01
C LYS A 142 -8.49 39.46 52.33
N SER A 143 -8.24 38.19 52.64
CA SER A 143 -8.67 37.56 53.89
C SER A 143 -7.99 38.23 55.09
N ASP A 144 -6.68 38.43 55.04
CA ASP A 144 -5.91 39.13 56.08
C ASP A 144 -6.40 40.57 56.24
N ARG A 145 -6.73 41.26 55.13
CA ARG A 145 -7.27 42.62 55.17
C ARG A 145 -8.66 42.67 55.82
N ILE A 146 -9.52 41.69 55.56
CA ILE A 146 -10.83 41.58 56.22
C ILE A 146 -10.64 41.42 57.73
N VAL A 147 -9.74 40.53 58.17
CA VAL A 147 -9.45 40.33 59.60
C VAL A 147 -8.95 41.64 60.23
N GLN A 148 -7.99 42.33 59.62
CA GLN A 148 -7.50 43.63 60.12
C GLN A 148 -8.60 44.69 60.21
N LEU A 149 -9.51 44.74 59.23
CA LEU A 149 -10.62 45.70 59.24
C LEU A 149 -11.65 45.34 60.31
N GLN A 150 -11.93 44.06 60.51
CA GLN A 150 -12.77 43.59 61.60
C GLN A 150 -12.14 43.99 62.94
N GLU A 151 -10.86 43.69 63.17
CA GLU A 151 -10.08 44.13 64.34
C GLU A 151 -10.21 45.62 64.61
N LYS A 152 -10.00 46.47 63.60
CA LYS A 152 -10.15 47.94 63.74
C LYS A 152 -11.58 48.36 64.04
N ASN A 153 -12.58 47.68 63.46
CA ASN A 153 -13.98 47.94 63.73
C ASN A 153 -14.37 47.59 65.19
N PHE A 154 -13.80 46.52 65.77
CA PHE A 154 -13.99 46.19 67.20
C PHE A 154 -13.55 47.31 68.16
N HIS A 155 -12.67 48.21 67.71
CA HIS A 155 -12.18 49.35 68.50
C HIS A 155 -12.92 50.67 68.21
N ALA A 156 -13.88 50.69 67.27
CA ALA A 156 -14.62 51.89 66.92
C ALA A 156 -15.68 52.22 67.99
N VAL A 157 -15.37 53.17 68.87
CA VAL A 157 -16.29 53.69 69.89
C VAL A 157 -17.27 54.67 69.24
N VAL A 158 -18.55 54.29 69.14
CA VAL A 158 -19.63 55.21 68.75
C VAL A 158 -19.89 56.17 69.92
N GLN A 159 -19.43 57.43 69.79
CA GLN A 159 -19.89 58.51 70.67
C GLN A 159 -21.29 58.93 70.24
N THR A 160 -22.30 58.57 71.03
CA THR A 160 -23.62 59.19 70.91
C THR A 160 -23.58 60.61 71.49
N PRO A 161 -24.39 61.57 70.97
CA PRO A 161 -24.50 62.92 71.52
C PRO A 161 -25.23 62.87 72.87
N GLY A 162 -24.51 62.45 73.90
CA GLY A 162 -25.07 62.19 75.24
C GLY A 162 -24.03 61.76 76.29
N GLY A 163 -22.73 61.88 75.99
CA GLY A 163 -21.65 61.90 76.98
C GLY A 163 -21.34 60.60 77.73
N ARG A 164 -22.04 59.48 77.50
CA ARG A 164 -21.75 58.20 78.18
C ARG A 164 -21.12 57.20 77.22
N LYS A 165 -19.80 56.99 77.36
CA LYS A 165 -19.05 55.92 76.70
C LYS A 165 -19.62 54.56 77.14
N LYS A 166 -20.41 53.90 76.30
CA LYS A 166 -20.82 52.51 76.53
C LYS A 166 -20.01 51.60 75.61
N THR A 167 -19.26 50.67 76.21
CA THR A 167 -18.67 49.53 75.50
C THR A 167 -19.80 48.57 75.15
N ILE A 168 -20.21 48.56 73.88
CA ILE A 168 -21.25 47.66 73.37
C ILE A 168 -20.60 46.30 73.09
N PRO A 169 -21.05 45.19 73.71
CA PRO A 169 -20.51 43.87 73.41
C PRO A 169 -20.85 43.45 71.98
N PHE A 170 -19.90 42.81 71.32
CA PHE A 170 -20.00 42.43 69.92
C PHE A 170 -21.14 41.45 69.66
N ARG A 171 -22.21 41.93 69.01
CA ARG A 171 -23.08 41.07 68.19
C ARG A 171 -22.53 41.12 66.78
N ARG A 172 -22.34 39.94 66.15
CA ARG A 172 -22.27 39.86 64.69
C ARG A 172 -23.50 40.59 64.18
N GLN A 173 -23.32 41.70 63.48
CA GLN A 173 -24.40 42.37 62.77
C GLN A 173 -24.92 41.37 61.73
N ARG A 174 -26.00 40.66 62.08
CA ARG A 174 -26.73 39.85 61.12
C ARG A 174 -27.65 40.82 60.39
N MET A 175 -27.38 41.02 59.10
CA MET A 175 -28.37 41.56 58.18
C MET A 175 -29.45 40.49 58.02
N GLU A 176 -30.62 40.70 58.59
CA GLU A 176 -31.82 39.99 58.17
C GLU A 176 -32.28 40.64 56.87
N ILE A 177 -32.36 39.84 55.80
CA ILE A 177 -32.79 40.31 54.49
C ILE A 177 -34.31 40.26 54.49
N ASP A 178 -34.95 41.38 54.82
CA ASP A 178 -36.42 41.44 54.95
C ASP A 178 -37.15 41.42 53.60
N THR A 179 -36.44 41.55 52.47
CA THR A 179 -37.04 41.58 51.13
C THR A 179 -36.06 41.06 50.09
N GLN A 180 -36.48 40.05 49.31
CA GLN A 180 -35.77 39.68 48.08
C GLN A 180 -35.89 40.86 47.12
N LEU A 181 -34.78 41.22 46.45
CA LEU A 181 -34.76 42.28 45.45
C LEU A 181 -35.96 42.11 44.49
N PRO A 182 -36.68 43.19 44.13
CA PRO A 182 -37.75 43.10 43.15
C PRO A 182 -37.19 42.49 41.86
N GLU A 183 -37.94 41.58 41.24
CA GLU A 183 -37.57 40.96 39.97
C GLU A 183 -37.25 42.06 38.96
N SER A 184 -35.96 42.26 38.70
CA SER A 184 -35.52 43.17 37.67
C SER A 184 -36.02 42.61 36.34
N ASP A 185 -36.85 43.40 35.65
CA ASP A 185 -37.36 43.12 34.32
C ASP A 185 -36.24 42.58 33.41
N ILE A 186 -36.32 41.28 33.13
CA ILE A 186 -35.35 40.49 32.35
C ILE A 186 -35.27 41.00 30.90
N SER A 187 -36.19 41.89 30.50
CA SER A 187 -36.27 42.52 29.18
C SER A 187 -35.12 43.48 28.86
N ASN A 188 -34.31 43.87 29.86
CA ASN A 188 -33.12 44.72 29.67
C ASN A 188 -31.79 44.04 30.01
N LEU A 189 -31.74 42.70 30.07
CA LEU A 189 -30.47 41.97 29.93
C LEU A 189 -29.97 42.13 28.49
N SER A 190 -29.40 43.31 28.26
CA SER A 190 -28.53 43.62 27.14
C SER A 190 -27.54 42.46 27.00
N SER A 191 -27.56 41.83 25.83
CA SER A 191 -26.62 40.80 25.33
C SER A 191 -25.49 40.52 26.31
N ILE A 192 -25.46 39.30 26.87
CA ILE A 192 -24.25 38.75 27.48
C ILE A 192 -23.11 39.09 26.51
N PRO A 193 -22.12 39.91 26.91
CA PRO A 193 -21.01 40.21 26.01
C PRO A 193 -20.38 38.86 25.64
N PRO A 194 -20.06 38.65 24.35
CA PRO A 194 -19.44 37.40 23.93
C PRO A 194 -18.23 37.13 24.83
N PRO A 195 -17.97 35.87 25.20
CA PRO A 195 -16.83 35.54 26.02
C PRO A 195 -15.56 36.12 25.37
N ASP A 196 -14.86 37.02 26.07
CA ASP A 196 -13.58 37.59 25.65
C ASP A 196 -12.46 36.53 25.55
N ASP A 197 -12.79 35.25 25.76
CA ASP A 197 -11.88 34.13 25.67
C ASP A 197 -11.77 33.67 24.20
N PRO A 198 -10.61 33.91 23.54
CA PRO A 198 -10.39 33.53 22.15
C PRO A 198 -10.61 32.03 21.89
N TYR A 199 -10.45 31.19 22.92
CA TYR A 199 -10.60 29.74 22.82
C TYR A 199 -12.07 29.29 22.74
N VAL A 200 -13.00 30.04 23.36
CA VAL A 200 -14.43 29.73 23.30
C VAL A 200 -15.02 30.06 21.92
N ALA A 201 -14.55 31.15 21.31
CA ALA A 201 -14.89 31.51 19.93
C ALA A 201 -14.33 30.50 18.91
N ASP A 202 -13.09 30.05 19.11
CA ASP A 202 -12.45 29.04 18.23
C ASP A 202 -13.12 27.67 18.34
N LEU A 203 -13.52 27.23 19.54
CA LEU A 203 -14.24 25.96 19.71
C LEU A 203 -15.62 25.97 19.05
N LEU A 204 -16.34 27.09 19.10
CA LEU A 204 -17.60 27.27 18.36
C LEU A 204 -17.38 27.20 16.84
N GLN A 205 -16.34 27.87 16.34
CA GLN A 205 -15.99 27.82 14.92
C GLN A 205 -15.56 26.41 14.47
N VAL A 206 -14.82 25.68 15.30
CA VAL A 206 -14.46 24.27 15.07
C VAL A 206 -15.70 23.37 15.10
N ALA A 207 -16.65 23.63 15.98
CA ALA A 207 -17.92 22.89 16.01
C ALA A 207 -18.75 23.15 14.74
N ASP A 208 -18.89 24.40 14.32
CA ASP A 208 -19.65 24.78 13.13
C ASP A 208 -19.04 24.22 11.84
N THR A 209 -17.70 24.28 11.70
CA THR A 209 -17.00 23.67 10.57
C THR A 209 -17.14 22.16 10.56
N ARG A 210 -17.14 21.50 11.73
CA ARG A 210 -17.37 20.06 11.84
C ARG A 210 -18.81 19.69 11.50
N ILE A 211 -19.79 20.47 11.92
CA ILE A 211 -21.20 20.29 11.56
C ILE A 211 -21.36 20.41 10.04
N ALA A 212 -20.83 21.47 9.42
CA ALA A 212 -20.89 21.66 7.98
C ALA A 212 -20.26 20.48 7.20
N ASN A 213 -19.09 20.00 7.64
CA ASN A 213 -18.45 18.83 7.03
C ASN A 213 -19.30 17.57 7.15
N LEU A 214 -19.83 17.28 8.34
CA LEU A 214 -20.72 16.14 8.57
C LEU A 214 -22.00 16.21 7.73
N GLU A 215 -22.58 17.40 7.55
CA GLU A 215 -23.73 17.62 6.67
C GLU A 215 -23.38 17.33 5.21
N THR A 216 -22.20 17.74 4.74
CA THR A 216 -21.76 17.44 3.36
C THR A 216 -21.56 15.95 3.13
N ASP A 217 -21.01 15.23 4.11
CA ASP A 217 -20.77 13.79 4.00
C ASP A 217 -22.08 13.00 4.10
N LEU A 218 -23.01 13.41 4.98
CA LEU A 218 -24.36 12.86 5.00
C LEU A 218 -25.08 13.04 3.67
N LYS A 219 -24.92 14.20 3.02
CA LYS A 219 -25.49 14.45 1.69
C LYS A 219 -24.88 13.52 0.64
N LYS A 220 -23.56 13.36 0.60
CA LYS A 220 -22.87 12.44 -0.33
C LYS A 220 -23.34 10.99 -0.15
N ILE A 221 -23.35 10.49 1.08
CA ILE A 221 -23.78 9.12 1.39
C ILE A 221 -25.26 8.90 0.99
N LYS A 222 -26.10 9.93 1.17
CA LYS A 222 -27.49 9.88 0.75
C LYS A 222 -27.63 9.81 -0.78
N ASP A 223 -26.87 10.61 -1.50
CA ASP A 223 -26.86 10.60 -2.98
C ASP A 223 -26.33 9.25 -3.52
N GLU A 224 -25.29 8.69 -2.90
CA GLU A 224 -24.76 7.36 -3.23
C GLU A 224 -25.79 6.24 -3.00
N ASN A 225 -26.51 6.27 -1.89
CA ASN A 225 -27.60 5.33 -1.63
C ASN A 225 -28.69 5.41 -2.69
N VAL A 226 -29.10 6.62 -3.10
CA VAL A 226 -30.09 6.80 -4.17
C VAL A 226 -29.59 6.19 -5.48
N VAL A 227 -28.30 6.35 -5.81
CA VAL A 227 -27.71 5.75 -7.01
C VAL A 227 -27.67 4.22 -6.91
N LEU A 228 -27.31 3.66 -5.75
CA LEU A 228 -27.29 2.22 -5.51
C LEU A 228 -28.70 1.62 -5.59
N ASP A 229 -29.70 2.27 -4.99
CA ASP A 229 -31.09 1.85 -5.06
C ASP A 229 -31.61 1.81 -6.50
N ARG A 230 -31.26 2.82 -7.31
CA ARG A 230 -31.58 2.83 -8.75
C ARG A 230 -30.90 1.68 -9.49
N LYS A 231 -29.63 1.39 -9.20
CA LYS A 231 -28.91 0.24 -9.78
C LYS A 231 -29.58 -1.09 -9.41
N ILE A 232 -29.96 -1.25 -8.14
CA ILE A 232 -30.65 -2.44 -7.65
C ILE A 232 -32.03 -2.59 -8.33
N GLN A 233 -32.79 -1.50 -8.50
CA GLN A 233 -34.05 -1.53 -9.22
C GLN A 233 -33.87 -1.94 -10.68
N ASN A 234 -32.86 -1.41 -11.36
CA ASN A 234 -32.52 -1.79 -12.74
C ASN A 234 -32.15 -3.27 -12.85
N PHE A 235 -31.32 -3.79 -11.94
CA PHE A 235 -30.99 -5.21 -11.92
C PHE A 235 -32.21 -6.10 -11.63
N ARG A 236 -33.10 -5.68 -10.72
CA ARG A 236 -34.36 -6.40 -10.47
C ARG A 236 -35.30 -6.43 -11.68
N GLN A 237 -35.29 -5.39 -12.53
CA GLN A 237 -36.04 -5.40 -13.79
C GLN A 237 -35.42 -6.34 -14.82
N GLN A 238 -34.09 -6.41 -14.91
CA GLN A 238 -33.40 -7.31 -15.84
C GLN A 238 -33.57 -8.80 -15.50
N VAL A 239 -33.72 -9.14 -14.22
CA VAL A 239 -33.94 -10.52 -13.76
C VAL A 239 -35.41 -10.99 -13.92
N ARG A 240 -36.35 -10.08 -14.25
CA ARG A 240 -37.78 -10.40 -14.43
C ARG A 240 -38.19 -10.76 -15.86
N PHE A 241 -37.24 -11.00 -16.77
CA PHE A 241 -37.48 -11.52 -18.12
C PHE A 241 -36.88 -12.92 -18.28
#